data_AF-A0A1G2I9X5-F1
#
_entry.id   AF-A0A1G2I9X5-F1
#
_cell.length_a   1.000
_cell.length_b   1.000
_cell.length_c   1.000
_cell.angle_alpha   90.00
_cell.angle_beta   90.00
_cell.angle_gamma   90.00
#
_symmetry.space_group_name_H-M   'P 1'
#
loop_
_entity.id
_entity.type
_entity.pdbx_description
1 polymer ?
#
loop_
_entity_poly.entity_id
_entity_poly.type
_entity_poly.pdbx_seq_one_letter_code
_entity_poly.pdbx_strand_id
1 'polypeptide(L)'
;MKFSWTLYAIAVAGNLFWIMLMFLAEFFDKSLPERNSIIPGTNQKFLYMQDFWTMSWGDPVGVSLIWAAFLHIVIYRFEIRHWLVFCVLSVFFMIGFAAACLAKDHRPNMRYPDTGKISWNGILHLPYFGLGAAASIFCIWLIAFPGVVLLLFLFGVAFYLVCFYLEIQSGNLEPLRKS
;
A
#
# COMPACT_ATOMS: atom_id res chain seq x y z
N MET A 1 -19.36 18.52 0.68
CA MET A 1 -18.12 18.84 -0.05
C MET A 1 -18.35 18.63 -1.53
N LYS A 2 -17.90 19.55 -2.39
CA LYS A 2 -18.09 19.42 -3.85
C LYS A 2 -17.08 18.41 -4.41
N PHE A 3 -17.55 17.51 -5.26
CA PHE A 3 -16.69 16.58 -5.97
C PHE A 3 -16.00 17.27 -7.16
N SER A 4 -14.75 16.90 -7.42
CA SER A 4 -13.89 17.40 -8.48
C SER A 4 -13.25 16.24 -9.24
N TRP A 5 -13.61 16.12 -10.52
CA TRP A 5 -12.99 15.15 -11.44
C TRP A 5 -11.49 15.38 -11.60
N THR A 6 -11.03 16.63 -11.52
CA THR A 6 -9.60 16.95 -11.60
C THR A 6 -8.83 16.37 -10.41
N LEU A 7 -9.35 16.52 -9.18
CA LEU A 7 -8.71 15.94 -7.99
C LEU A 7 -8.71 14.41 -8.05
N TYR A 8 -9.79 13.81 -8.55
CA TYR A 8 -9.85 12.37 -8.80
C TYR A 8 -8.78 11.92 -9.81
N ALA A 9 -8.69 12.57 -10.97
CA ALA A 9 -7.71 12.23 -12.00
C ALA A 9 -6.27 12.37 -11.50
N ILE A 10 -5.96 13.42 -10.75
CA ILE A 10 -4.65 13.63 -10.14
C ILE A 10 -4.32 12.51 -9.15
N ALA A 11 -5.26 12.13 -8.28
CA ALA A 11 -5.06 11.04 -7.34
C ALA A 11 -4.76 9.70 -8.03
N VAL A 12 -5.57 9.35 -9.05
CA VAL A 12 -5.39 8.11 -9.82
C VAL A 12 -4.03 8.14 -10.54
N ALA A 13 -3.72 9.21 -11.27
CA ALA A 13 -2.47 9.33 -12.01
C ALA A 13 -1.24 9.28 -11.09
N GLY A 14 -1.29 9.99 -9.95
CA GLY A 14 -0.21 9.99 -8.97
C GLY A 14 0.01 8.62 -8.34
N ASN A 15 -1.07 7.92 -7.98
CA ASN A 15 -0.99 6.58 -7.41
C ASN A 15 -0.44 5.56 -8.43
N LEU A 16 -0.96 5.56 -9.67
CA LEU A 16 -0.47 4.69 -10.74
C LEU A 16 0.99 4.98 -11.10
N PHE A 17 1.40 6.26 -11.10
CA PHE A 17 2.78 6.63 -11.31
C PHE A 17 3.69 6.07 -10.21
N TRP A 18 3.28 6.13 -8.94
CA TRP A 18 4.05 5.53 -7.84
C TRP A 18 4.16 4.01 -7.97
N ILE A 19 3.06 3.33 -8.32
CA ILE A 19 3.05 1.89 -8.59
C ILE A 19 3.99 1.54 -9.75
N MET A 20 4.00 2.35 -10.80
CA MET A 20 4.95 2.19 -11.92
C MET A 20 6.40 2.33 -11.45
N LEU A 21 6.72 3.29 -10.57
CA LEU A 21 8.07 3.41 -10.00
C LEU A 21 8.45 2.17 -9.17
N MET A 22 7.53 1.63 -8.37
CA MET A 22 7.75 0.39 -7.64
C MET A 22 7.99 -0.79 -8.59
N PHE A 23 7.23 -0.89 -9.67
CA PHE A 23 7.41 -1.92 -10.69
C PHE A 23 8.75 -1.79 -11.42
N LEU A 24 9.17 -0.57 -11.79
CA LEU A 24 10.48 -0.33 -12.38
C LEU A 24 11.60 -0.68 -11.39
N ALA A 25 11.45 -0.33 -10.12
CA ALA A 25 12.41 -0.71 -9.08
C ALA A 25 12.52 -2.23 -8.94
N GLU A 26 11.41 -2.97 -8.94
CA GLU A 26 11.40 -4.45 -8.98
C GLU A 26 12.12 -4.99 -10.22
N PHE A 27 11.82 -4.43 -11.40
CA PHE A 27 12.39 -4.90 -12.67
C PHE A 27 13.92 -4.73 -12.76
N PHE A 28 14.46 -3.64 -12.20
CA PHE A 28 15.89 -3.34 -12.25
C PHE A 28 16.67 -3.86 -11.04
N ASP A 29 16.00 -4.40 -10.02
CA ASP A 29 16.66 -4.89 -8.81
C ASP A 29 17.25 -6.30 -9.02
N LYS A 30 18.55 -6.34 -9.29
CA LYS A 30 19.31 -7.59 -9.49
C LYS A 30 19.52 -8.40 -8.20
N SER A 31 19.12 -7.88 -7.04
CA SER A 31 19.23 -8.60 -5.78
C SER A 31 18.05 -9.54 -5.52
N LEU A 32 17.00 -9.47 -6.34
CA LEU A 32 15.81 -10.30 -6.18
C LEU A 32 16.05 -11.72 -6.73
N PRO A 33 15.63 -12.77 -6.00
CA PRO A 33 15.55 -14.14 -6.52
C PRO A 33 14.64 -14.23 -7.75
N GLU A 34 14.87 -15.21 -8.63
CA GLU A 34 14.04 -15.41 -9.82
C GLU A 34 12.56 -15.58 -9.47
N ARG A 35 11.67 -15.09 -10.34
CA ARG A 35 10.23 -15.22 -10.17
C ARG A 35 9.80 -16.69 -10.11
N ASN A 36 8.92 -17.02 -9.18
CA ASN A 36 8.46 -18.39 -8.88
C ASN A 36 9.53 -19.33 -8.31
N SER A 37 10.71 -18.83 -7.93
CA SER A 37 11.70 -19.62 -7.20
C SER A 37 11.15 -20.07 -5.83
N ILE A 38 11.69 -21.18 -5.32
CA ILE A 38 11.38 -21.68 -3.98
C ILE A 38 12.37 -21.06 -2.99
N ILE A 39 11.86 -20.56 -1.87
CA ILE A 39 12.67 -20.00 -0.80
C ILE A 39 13.48 -21.15 -0.16
N PRO A 40 14.83 -21.05 -0.08
CA PRO A 40 15.67 -22.12 0.44
C PRO A 40 15.26 -22.60 1.84
N GLY A 41 15.21 -23.92 2.03
CA GLY A 41 14.83 -24.54 3.31
C GLY A 41 13.33 -24.49 3.62
N THR A 42 12.50 -24.22 2.61
CA THR A 42 11.03 -24.18 2.71
C THR A 42 10.39 -24.77 1.46
N ASN A 43 9.05 -24.89 1.47
CA ASN A 43 8.24 -25.18 0.28
C ASN A 43 7.48 -23.95 -0.25
N GLN A 44 7.83 -22.75 0.22
CA GLN A 44 7.14 -21.50 -0.11
C GLN A 44 7.79 -20.82 -1.32
N LYS A 45 6.97 -20.23 -2.19
CA LYS A 45 7.44 -19.46 -3.35
C LYS A 45 7.88 -18.06 -2.97
N PHE A 46 8.88 -17.52 -3.65
CA PHE A 46 9.19 -16.10 -3.64
C PHE A 46 8.10 -15.32 -4.38
N LEU A 47 7.66 -14.18 -3.80
CA LEU A 47 6.51 -13.42 -4.29
C LEU A 47 6.94 -12.08 -4.92
N TYR A 48 6.42 -11.81 -6.11
CA TYR A 48 6.56 -10.56 -6.85
C TYR A 48 5.30 -9.70 -6.72
N MET A 49 5.36 -8.41 -7.11
CA MET A 49 4.20 -7.51 -7.06
C MET A 49 2.94 -8.10 -7.69
N GLN A 50 3.06 -8.80 -8.81
CA GLN A 50 1.90 -9.36 -9.53
C GLN A 50 1.24 -10.53 -8.79
N ASP A 51 1.93 -11.11 -7.81
CA ASP A 51 1.42 -12.26 -7.06
C ASP A 51 0.52 -11.81 -5.90
N PHE A 52 0.55 -10.52 -5.54
CA PHE A 52 -0.31 -9.92 -4.52
C PHE A 52 -1.59 -9.35 -5.15
N TRP A 53 -2.74 -9.76 -4.64
CA TRP A 53 -4.04 -9.15 -4.95
C TRP A 53 -4.08 -7.69 -4.53
N THR A 54 -3.49 -7.36 -3.39
CA THR A 54 -3.42 -5.98 -2.93
C THR A 54 -2.60 -5.12 -3.88
N MET A 55 -1.43 -5.57 -4.34
CA MET A 55 -0.60 -4.76 -5.25
C MET A 55 -1.17 -4.71 -6.69
N SER A 56 -1.79 -5.80 -7.16
CA SER A 56 -2.30 -5.90 -8.54
C SER A 56 -3.62 -5.18 -8.74
N TRP A 57 -4.48 -5.14 -7.72
CA TRP A 57 -5.83 -4.61 -7.83
C TRP A 57 -6.17 -3.63 -6.71
N GLY A 58 -5.83 -3.96 -5.47
CA GLY A 58 -6.12 -3.12 -4.30
C GLY A 58 -5.48 -1.74 -4.40
N ASP A 59 -4.19 -1.67 -4.74
CA ASP A 59 -3.41 -0.46 -4.86
C ASP A 59 -3.88 0.37 -6.07
N PRO A 60 -3.99 -0.16 -7.31
CA PRO A 60 -4.48 0.63 -8.45
C PRO A 60 -5.91 1.15 -8.29
N VAL A 61 -6.81 0.37 -7.71
CA VAL A 61 -8.24 0.73 -7.61
C VAL A 61 -8.54 1.31 -6.24
N GLY A 62 -8.44 0.49 -5.19
CA GLY A 62 -8.80 0.86 -3.82
C GLY A 62 -8.03 2.07 -3.31
N VAL A 63 -6.69 2.05 -3.39
CA VAL A 63 -5.84 3.14 -2.88
C VAL A 63 -6.00 4.41 -3.72
N SER A 64 -6.23 4.32 -5.03
CA SER A 64 -6.58 5.49 -5.86
C SER A 64 -7.87 6.18 -5.39
N LEU A 65 -8.91 5.41 -5.04
CA LEU A 65 -10.16 5.96 -4.53
C LEU A 65 -9.98 6.62 -3.16
N ILE A 66 -9.16 6.03 -2.28
CA ILE A 66 -8.80 6.60 -0.98
C ILE A 66 -8.04 7.92 -1.17
N TRP A 67 -7.04 7.97 -2.07
CA TRP A 67 -6.30 9.19 -2.37
C TRP A 67 -7.21 10.27 -2.97
N ALA A 68 -8.12 9.89 -3.87
CA ALA A 68 -9.09 10.83 -4.42
C ALA A 68 -9.93 11.43 -3.29
N ALA A 69 -10.42 10.61 -2.37
CA ALA A 69 -11.17 11.09 -1.21
C ALA A 69 -10.32 12.02 -0.31
N PHE A 70 -9.08 11.63 -0.04
CA PHE A 70 -8.15 12.39 0.79
C PHE A 70 -7.82 13.76 0.18
N LEU A 71 -7.52 13.84 -1.13
CA LEU A 71 -7.23 15.11 -1.80
C LEU A 71 -8.39 16.11 -1.70
N HIS A 72 -9.64 15.63 -1.73
CA HIS A 72 -10.79 16.50 -1.50
C HIS A 72 -10.79 17.07 -0.08
N ILE A 73 -10.47 16.26 0.93
CA ILE A 73 -10.32 16.75 2.31
C ILE A 73 -9.17 17.77 2.38
N VAL A 74 -8.03 17.45 1.76
CA VAL A 74 -6.84 18.32 1.70
C VAL A 74 -7.22 19.72 1.22
N ILE A 75 -7.88 19.81 0.08
CA ILE A 75 -8.19 21.09 -0.58
C ILE A 75 -9.27 21.88 0.15
N TYR A 76 -10.31 21.21 0.68
CA TYR A 76 -11.48 21.92 1.21
C TYR A 76 -11.45 22.14 2.71
N ARG A 77 -10.64 21.39 3.48
CA ARG A 77 -10.77 21.32 4.95
C ARG A 77 -9.46 21.13 5.72
N PHE A 78 -8.35 20.94 5.03
CA PHE A 78 -7.10 20.61 5.69
C PHE A 78 -6.35 21.87 6.05
N GLU A 79 -5.87 21.91 7.29
CA GLU A 79 -5.21 23.06 7.89
C GLU A 79 -3.78 22.64 8.23
N ILE A 80 -2.92 23.60 8.54
CA ILE A 80 -1.51 23.33 8.82
C ILE A 80 -1.30 22.32 9.97
N ARG A 81 -2.16 22.34 11.00
CA ARG A 81 -2.11 21.36 12.10
C ARG A 81 -2.41 19.94 11.64
N HIS A 82 -3.24 19.77 10.62
CA HIS A 82 -3.57 18.46 10.06
C HIS A 82 -2.37 17.87 9.32
N TRP A 83 -1.56 18.70 8.65
CA TRP A 83 -0.31 18.26 8.03
C TRP A 83 0.69 17.72 9.03
N LEU A 84 0.84 18.37 10.20
CA LEU A 84 1.72 17.86 11.25
C LEU A 84 1.29 16.46 11.71
N VAL A 85 0.01 16.28 12.02
CA VAL A 85 -0.54 14.98 12.44
C VAL A 85 -0.40 13.93 11.33
N PHE A 86 -0.67 14.30 10.08
CA PHE A 86 -0.50 13.44 8.92
C PHE A 86 0.94 12.96 8.75
N CYS A 87 1.92 13.85 8.88
CA CYS A 87 3.34 13.49 8.81
C CYS A 87 3.74 12.52 9.93
N VAL A 88 3.31 12.78 11.16
CA VAL A 88 3.59 11.90 12.32
C VAL A 88 2.97 10.51 12.12
N LEU A 89 1.70 10.45 11.71
CA LEU A 89 1.02 9.18 11.43
C LEU A 89 1.69 8.42 10.29
N SER A 90 2.09 9.12 9.22
CA SER A 90 2.74 8.50 8.07
C SER A 90 4.05 7.82 8.49
N VAL A 91 4.89 8.52 9.25
CA VAL A 91 6.15 7.95 9.78
C VAL A 91 5.87 6.78 10.73
N PHE A 92 4.87 6.90 11.61
CA PHE A 92 4.47 5.83 12.51
C PHE A 92 4.08 4.55 11.74
N PHE A 93 3.26 4.66 10.69
CA PHE A 93 2.88 3.53 9.86
C PHE A 93 4.04 2.97 9.04
N MET A 94 4.93 3.84 8.53
CA MET A 94 6.17 3.39 7.85
C MET A 94 7.01 2.51 8.77
N ILE A 95 7.27 2.98 10.00
CA ILE A 95 8.10 2.26 10.97
C ILE A 95 7.42 0.95 11.39
N GLY A 96 6.12 0.99 11.70
CA GLY A 96 5.37 -0.21 12.07
C GLY A 96 5.37 -1.27 10.98
N PHE A 97 5.18 -0.86 9.72
CA PHE A 97 5.23 -1.77 8.57
C PHE A 97 6.64 -2.32 8.34
N ALA A 98 7.67 -1.47 8.38
CA ALA A 98 9.06 -1.91 8.27
C ALA A 98 9.42 -2.93 9.36
N ALA A 99 9.02 -2.69 10.61
CA ALA A 99 9.27 -3.59 11.73
C ALA A 99 8.62 -4.96 11.53
N ALA A 100 7.37 -4.99 11.04
CA ALA A 100 6.67 -6.24 10.74
C ALA A 100 7.35 -7.02 9.61
N CYS A 101 7.78 -6.34 8.54
CA CYS A 101 8.38 -7.00 7.38
C CYS A 101 9.87 -7.34 7.53
N LEU A 102 10.57 -6.73 8.47
CA LEU A 102 11.96 -7.08 8.81
C LEU A 102 12.05 -8.16 9.90
N ALA A 103 10.91 -8.64 10.41
CA ALA A 103 10.84 -9.72 11.38
C ALA A 103 11.41 -11.04 10.80
N LYS A 104 11.93 -11.91 11.67
CA LYS A 104 12.63 -13.14 11.27
C LYS A 104 11.72 -14.19 10.62
N ASP A 105 10.44 -14.11 10.88
CA ASP A 105 9.37 -14.97 10.36
C ASP A 105 8.68 -14.37 9.14
N HIS A 106 9.08 -13.17 8.71
CA HIS A 106 8.55 -12.57 7.49
C HIS A 106 8.94 -13.41 6.27
N ARG A 107 7.96 -13.77 5.46
CA ARG A 107 8.18 -14.52 4.22
C ARG A 107 8.86 -13.63 3.18
N PRO A 108 10.03 -14.03 2.64
CA PRO A 108 10.71 -13.29 1.59
C PRO A 108 9.82 -12.96 0.39
N ASN A 109 9.91 -11.71 -0.09
CA ASN A 109 9.19 -11.20 -1.24
C ASN A 109 9.97 -10.06 -1.93
N MET A 110 9.44 -9.52 -3.02
CA MET A 110 10.04 -8.43 -3.80
C MET A 110 10.40 -7.17 -2.99
N ARG A 111 9.77 -6.92 -1.84
CA ARG A 111 10.08 -5.78 -0.95
C ARG A 111 11.18 -6.13 0.05
N TYR A 112 11.16 -7.36 0.55
CA TYR A 112 12.06 -7.86 1.58
C TYR A 112 12.61 -9.21 1.13
N PRO A 113 13.68 -9.22 0.31
CA PRO A 113 14.10 -10.43 -0.39
C PRO A 113 14.76 -11.47 0.51
N ASP A 114 15.15 -11.07 1.72
CA ASP A 114 15.78 -11.91 2.73
C ASP A 114 15.55 -11.28 4.12
N THR A 115 15.78 -12.05 5.18
CA THR A 115 15.63 -11.59 6.57
C THR A 115 16.50 -10.36 6.82
N GLY A 116 15.88 -9.27 7.27
CA GLY A 116 16.58 -8.02 7.59
C GLY A 116 17.06 -7.22 6.37
N LYS A 117 16.75 -7.63 5.14
CA LYS A 117 17.08 -6.89 3.91
C LYS A 117 15.85 -6.21 3.34
N ILE A 118 16.06 -5.03 2.75
CA ILE A 118 15.04 -4.27 2.04
C ILE A 118 15.52 -4.02 0.60
N SER A 119 14.66 -4.24 -0.37
CA SER A 119 14.93 -3.97 -1.79
C SER A 119 14.61 -2.52 -2.14
N TRP A 120 14.93 -2.10 -3.38
CA TRP A 120 14.49 -0.79 -3.88
C TRP A 120 12.97 -0.64 -3.91
N ASN A 121 12.26 -1.72 -4.28
CA ASN A 121 10.80 -1.76 -4.22
C ASN A 121 10.30 -1.58 -2.78
N GLY A 122 10.93 -2.25 -1.80
CA GLY A 122 10.61 -2.10 -0.38
C GLY A 122 10.80 -0.67 0.12
N ILE A 123 11.90 -0.02 -0.25
CA ILE A 123 12.18 1.38 0.10
C ILE A 123 11.09 2.32 -0.43
N LEU A 124 10.66 2.13 -1.68
CA LEU A 124 9.59 2.94 -2.29
C LEU A 124 8.20 2.62 -1.70
N HIS A 125 7.97 1.38 -1.30
CA HIS A 125 6.71 0.95 -0.72
C HIS A 125 6.51 1.49 0.70
N LEU A 126 7.57 1.73 1.47
CA LEU A 126 7.46 2.30 2.83
C LEU A 126 6.68 3.63 2.86
N PRO A 127 7.13 4.71 2.19
CA PRO A 127 6.40 5.97 2.18
C PRO A 127 5.02 5.82 1.52
N TYR A 128 4.89 4.97 0.50
CA TYR A 128 3.61 4.67 -0.13
C TYR A 128 2.58 4.16 0.89
N PHE A 129 2.96 3.13 1.66
CA PHE A 129 2.12 2.54 2.69
C PHE A 129 1.80 3.54 3.80
N GLY A 130 2.82 4.24 4.32
CA GLY A 130 2.63 5.17 5.43
C GLY A 130 1.69 6.33 5.09
N LEU A 131 1.92 6.96 3.94
CA LEU A 131 1.09 8.06 3.44
C LEU A 131 -0.34 7.58 3.16
N GLY A 132 -0.51 6.41 2.54
CA GLY A 132 -1.83 5.83 2.24
C GLY A 132 -2.62 5.47 3.51
N ALA A 133 -1.95 4.90 4.52
CA ALA A 133 -2.56 4.59 5.82
C ALA A 133 -2.98 5.87 6.58
N ALA A 134 -2.12 6.88 6.61
CA ALA A 134 -2.46 8.17 7.22
C ALA A 134 -3.61 8.86 6.47
N ALA A 135 -3.61 8.85 5.13
CA ALA A 135 -4.69 9.39 4.31
C ALA A 135 -6.03 8.70 4.63
N SER A 136 -6.01 7.38 4.78
CA SER A 136 -7.20 6.58 5.14
C SER A 136 -7.79 7.01 6.49
N ILE A 137 -6.96 7.31 7.49
CA ILE A 137 -7.42 7.78 8.81
C ILE A 137 -8.10 9.14 8.70
N PHE A 138 -7.51 10.08 7.96
CA PHE A 138 -8.15 11.39 7.77
C PHE A 138 -9.46 11.28 6.97
N CYS A 139 -9.58 10.30 6.08
CA CYS A 139 -10.83 10.02 5.38
C CYS A 139 -11.97 9.53 6.27
N ILE A 140 -11.70 9.03 7.49
CA ILE A 140 -12.76 8.69 8.46
C ILE A 140 -13.60 9.93 8.81
N TRP A 141 -13.02 11.14 8.76
CA TRP A 141 -13.76 12.39 9.01
C TRP A 141 -14.90 12.63 8.02
N LEU A 142 -14.86 12.00 6.84
CA LEU A 142 -15.94 12.08 5.84
C LEU A 142 -17.26 11.49 6.34
N ILE A 143 -17.25 10.64 7.36
CA ILE A 143 -18.47 10.05 7.93
C ILE A 143 -19.42 11.16 8.42
N ALA A 144 -18.88 12.25 8.98
CA ALA A 144 -19.69 13.39 9.42
C ALA A 144 -20.19 14.28 8.25
N PHE A 145 -19.74 14.02 7.01
CA PHE A 145 -20.04 14.83 5.83
C PHE A 145 -20.39 13.94 4.63
N PRO A 146 -21.52 13.22 4.70
CA PRO A 146 -21.89 12.25 3.68
C PRO A 146 -22.01 12.90 2.28
N GLY A 147 -21.65 12.13 1.28
CA GLY A 147 -21.67 12.54 -0.13
C GLY A 147 -20.77 11.67 -0.99
N VAL A 148 -20.59 12.07 -2.25
CA VAL A 148 -19.80 11.30 -3.24
C VAL A 148 -18.39 10.99 -2.75
N VAL A 149 -17.74 11.94 -2.06
CA VAL A 149 -16.38 11.75 -1.53
C VAL A 149 -16.32 10.65 -0.46
N LEU A 150 -17.33 10.55 0.41
CA LEU A 150 -17.46 9.45 1.37
C LEU A 150 -17.64 8.12 0.64
N LEU A 151 -18.46 8.08 -0.41
CA LEU A 151 -18.66 6.85 -1.19
C LEU A 151 -17.34 6.38 -1.83
N LEU A 152 -16.53 7.27 -2.39
CA LEU A 152 -15.21 6.91 -2.92
C LEU A 152 -14.34 6.25 -1.85
N PHE A 153 -14.28 6.84 -0.66
CA PHE A 153 -13.52 6.28 0.46
C PHE A 153 -14.05 4.88 0.84
N LEU A 154 -15.36 4.73 1.05
CA LEU A 154 -15.95 3.46 1.46
C LEU A 154 -15.75 2.37 0.40
N PHE A 155 -15.95 2.68 -0.88
CA PHE A 155 -15.67 1.74 -1.97
C PHE A 155 -14.18 1.40 -2.06
N GLY A 156 -13.29 2.39 -1.90
CA GLY A 156 -11.86 2.19 -1.89
C GLY A 156 -11.42 1.22 -0.78
N VAL A 157 -11.88 1.45 0.45
CA VAL A 157 -11.61 0.59 1.60
C VAL A 157 -12.20 -0.80 1.39
N ALA A 158 -13.47 -0.90 1.00
CA ALA A 158 -14.13 -2.20 0.80
C ALA A 158 -13.42 -3.02 -0.28
N PHE A 159 -13.07 -2.41 -1.41
CA PHE A 159 -12.33 -3.09 -2.48
C PHE A 159 -10.95 -3.56 -1.99
N TYR A 160 -10.22 -2.70 -1.27
CA TYR A 160 -8.92 -3.07 -0.71
C TYR A 160 -9.01 -4.24 0.26
N LEU A 161 -10.01 -4.24 1.15
CA LEU A 161 -10.24 -5.32 2.11
C LEU A 161 -10.60 -6.64 1.41
N VAL A 162 -11.33 -6.60 0.30
CA VAL A 162 -11.57 -7.80 -0.52
C VAL A 162 -10.26 -8.32 -1.10
N CYS A 163 -9.41 -7.45 -1.67
CA CYS A 163 -8.09 -7.86 -2.16
C CYS A 163 -7.22 -8.44 -1.04
N PHE A 164 -7.22 -7.82 0.15
CA PHE A 164 -6.48 -8.31 1.30
C PHE A 164 -7.00 -9.66 1.80
N TYR A 165 -8.31 -9.86 1.80
CA TYR A 165 -8.92 -11.16 2.11
C TYR A 165 -8.47 -12.23 1.10
N LEU A 166 -8.46 -11.93 -0.19
CA LEU A 166 -7.96 -12.84 -1.23
C LEU A 166 -6.48 -13.16 -1.06
N GLU A 167 -5.69 -12.21 -0.56
CA GLU A 167 -4.27 -12.41 -0.20
C GLU A 167 -4.08 -13.43 0.93
N ILE A 168 -4.95 -13.38 1.95
CA ILE A 168 -4.96 -14.37 3.03
C ILE A 168 -5.30 -15.75 2.46
N GLN A 169 -6.33 -15.82 1.60
CA GLN A 169 -6.79 -17.07 1.00
C GLN A 169 -5.74 -17.69 0.05
N SER A 170 -4.91 -16.88 -0.62
CA SER A 170 -3.83 -17.38 -1.47
C SER A 170 -2.61 -17.90 -0.68
N GLY A 171 -2.57 -17.70 0.64
CA GLY A 171 -1.46 -18.09 1.50
C GLY A 171 -0.21 -17.22 1.33
N ASN A 172 -0.31 -16.09 0.64
CA ASN A 172 0.81 -15.20 0.37
C ASN A 172 1.30 -14.46 1.62
N LEU A 173 0.44 -14.33 2.64
CA LEU A 173 0.76 -13.73 3.94
C LEU A 173 1.14 -14.75 5.01
N GLU A 174 1.24 -16.04 4.68
CA GLU A 174 1.70 -17.04 5.65
C GLU A 174 3.14 -16.72 6.10
N PRO A 175 3.44 -16.80 7.41
CA PRO A 175 4.80 -16.68 7.91
C PRO A 175 5.74 -17.70 7.27
N LEU A 176 7.04 -17.42 7.33
CA LEU A 176 8.08 -18.32 6.86
C LEU A 176 8.05 -19.64 7.65
N ARG A 177 7.79 -20.76 6.96
CA ARG A 177 7.78 -22.10 7.56
C ARG A 177 9.03 -22.86 7.12
N LYS A 178 9.97 -23.07 8.05
CA LYS A 178 11.13 -23.92 7.83
C LYS A 178 10.71 -25.39 7.90
N SER A 179 11.10 -26.18 6.90
CA SER A 179 10.90 -27.62 6.87
C SER A 179 11.92 -28.36 7.73
#